data_AF-A0A538M0M3-F1
#
_entry.id   AF-A0A538M0M3-F1
#
_cell.length_a   1.000
_cell.length_b   1.000
_cell.length_c   1.000
_cell.angle_alpha   90.00
_cell.angle_beta   90.00
_cell.angle_gamma   90.00
#
_symmetry.space_group_name_H-M   'P 1'
#
loop_
_entity.id
_entity.type
_entity.pdbx_description
1 polymer ?
#
loop_
_entity_poly.entity_id
_entity_poly.type
_entity_poly.pdbx_seq_one_letter_code
_entity_poly.pdbx_strand_id
1 'polypeptide(L)'
;MGEPVHDECWEAVHRLYHFLDGELTSEKRVEISQHLDSCHPCLEAFDFEADLRHMLAAKCRDHVPESLRDRVAWALRHEQEADPHR
;
A
#
# COMPACT_ATOMS: atom_id res chain seq x y z
N MET A 1 -1.96 33.95 4.32
CA MET A 1 -1.67 33.28 5.60
C MET A 1 -1.40 31.82 5.24
N GLY A 2 -0.13 31.44 5.10
CA GLY A 2 0.25 30.04 4.90
C GLY A 2 0.43 29.44 6.28
N GLU A 3 -0.41 28.49 6.65
CA GLU A 3 -0.31 27.77 7.92
C GLU A 3 0.99 26.97 7.96
N PRO A 4 1.65 26.85 9.13
CA PRO A 4 2.89 26.11 9.26
C PRO A 4 2.58 24.64 8.97
N VAL A 5 3.05 24.15 7.82
CA VAL A 5 3.01 22.72 7.52
C VAL A 5 3.99 22.08 8.48
N HIS A 6 3.47 21.55 9.60
CA HIS A 6 4.24 20.86 10.62
C HIS A 6 5.05 19.75 9.95
N ASP A 7 6.32 19.59 10.35
CA ASP A 7 7.26 18.57 9.85
C ASP A 7 6.64 17.16 9.81
N GLU A 8 5.74 16.89 10.76
CA GLU A 8 4.95 15.67 10.92
C GLU A 8 4.00 15.40 9.74
N CYS A 9 3.45 16.43 9.10
CA CYS A 9 2.58 16.28 7.91
C CYS A 9 3.38 15.84 6.69
N TRP A 10 4.61 16.37 6.52
CA TRP A 10 5.48 15.99 5.41
C TRP A 10 5.94 14.54 5.57
N GLU A 11 6.30 14.15 6.79
CA GLU A 11 6.66 12.77 7.11
C GLU A 11 5.45 11.81 6.97
N ALA A 12 4.25 12.23 7.37
CA ALA A 12 3.03 11.45 7.19
C ALA A 12 2.73 11.19 5.70
N VAL A 13 2.88 12.19 4.83
CA VAL A 13 2.72 12.05 3.38
C VAL A 13 3.79 11.12 2.78
N HIS A 14 5.04 11.21 3.23
CA HIS A 14 6.09 10.29 2.76
C HIS A 14 5.82 8.83 3.18
N ARG A 15 5.36 8.62 4.43
CA ARG A 15 5.01 7.29 4.94
C ARG A 15 3.68 6.76 4.40
N LEU A 16 2.87 7.61 3.77
CA LEU A 16 1.57 7.28 3.19
C LEU A 16 1.66 6.19 2.11
N TYR A 17 2.69 6.22 1.27
CA TYR A 17 2.86 5.20 0.23
C TYR A 17 3.11 3.81 0.83
N HIS A 18 3.93 3.71 1.88
CA HIS A 18 4.15 2.47 2.62
C HIS A 18 2.91 2.04 3.40
N PHE A 19 2.14 3.00 3.92
CA PHE A 19 0.85 2.72 4.55
C PHE A 19 -0.14 2.09 3.57
N LEU A 20 -0.20 2.61 2.34
CA LEU A 20 -1.06 2.12 1.27
C LEU A 20 -0.58 0.77 0.69
N ASP A 21 0.72 0.47 0.68
CA ASP A 21 1.26 -0.84 0.29
C ASP A 21 1.17 -1.89 1.41
N GLY A 22 0.89 -1.47 2.65
CA GLY A 22 0.85 -2.36 3.81
C GLY A 22 2.23 -2.78 4.32
N GLU A 23 3.29 -2.05 3.95
CA GLU A 23 4.68 -2.31 4.36
C GLU A 23 5.02 -1.73 5.75
N LEU A 24 4.07 -1.04 6.39
CA LEU A 24 4.26 -0.49 7.73
C LEU A 24 3.97 -1.51 8.83
N THR A 25 4.71 -1.38 9.94
CA THR A 25 4.38 -2.09 11.18
C THR A 25 3.03 -1.63 11.73
N SER A 26 2.37 -2.49 12.50
CA SER A 26 1.08 -2.19 13.13
C SER A 26 1.10 -0.91 13.97
N GLU A 27 2.19 -0.65 14.69
CA GLU A 27 2.40 0.55 15.50
C GLU A 27 2.39 1.82 14.63
N LYS A 28 3.21 1.86 13.58
CA LYS A 28 3.30 3.00 12.64
C LYS A 28 1.98 3.23 11.91
N ARG A 29 1.22 2.16 11.67
CA ARG A 29 -0.11 2.25 11.06
C ARG A 29 -1.08 3.04 11.93
N VAL A 30 -1.05 2.81 13.24
CA VAL A 30 -1.91 3.52 14.20
C VAL A 30 -1.50 4.99 14.30
N GLU A 31 -0.20 5.28 14.33
CA GLU A 31 0.31 6.66 14.36
C GLU A 31 -0.17 7.47 13.15
N ILE A 32 -0.03 6.93 11.93
CA ILE A 32 -0.50 7.61 10.71
C ILE A 32 -2.01 7.73 10.72
N SER A 33 -2.75 6.71 11.16
CA SER A 33 -4.21 6.77 11.24
C SER A 33 -4.68 7.87 12.19
N GLN A 34 -4.01 8.07 13.33
CA GLN A 34 -4.32 9.18 14.25
C GLN A 34 -4.00 10.54 13.64
N HIS A 35 -2.90 10.63 12.90
CA HIS A 35 -2.56 11.85 12.17
C HIS A 35 -3.61 12.19 11.10
N LEU A 36 -4.07 11.21 10.31
CA LEU A 36 -5.12 11.41 9.30
C LEU A 36 -6.45 11.84 9.93
N ASP A 37 -6.79 11.34 11.12
CA ASP A 37 -8.02 11.72 11.85
C ASP A 37 -7.97 13.18 12.37
N SER A 38 -6.77 13.64 12.73
CA SER A 38 -6.56 14.99 13.27
C SER A 38 -6.18 16.04 12.22
N CYS A 39 -5.72 15.62 11.04
CA CYS A 39 -5.17 16.48 10.00
C CYS A 39 -5.91 16.32 8.67
N HIS A 40 -6.90 17.19 8.45
CA HIS A 40 -7.69 17.23 7.21
C HIS A 40 -6.86 17.32 5.89
N PRO A 41 -5.78 18.12 5.78
CA PRO A 41 -5.02 18.17 4.52
C PRO A 41 -4.28 16.86 4.23
N CYS A 42 -3.83 16.12 5.25
CA CYS A 42 -3.22 14.81 5.07
C CYS A 42 -4.27 13.75 4.72
N LEU A 43 -5.48 13.85 5.27
CA LEU A 43 -6.61 12.99 4.90
C LEU A 43 -6.99 13.17 3.43
N GLU A 44 -7.07 14.41 2.95
CA GLU A 44 -7.39 14.69 1.54
C GLU A 44 -6.32 14.12 0.59
N ALA A 45 -5.03 14.23 0.96
CA ALA A 45 -3.95 13.61 0.21
C ALA A 45 -4.03 12.07 0.21
N PHE A 46 -4.40 11.47 1.35
CA PHE A 46 -4.66 10.03 1.45
C PHE A 46 -5.78 9.57 0.53
N ASP A 47 -6.92 10.23 0.58
CA ASP A 47 -8.09 9.86 -0.22
C ASP A 47 -7.78 9.95 -1.72
N PHE A 48 -7.06 10.99 -2.15
CA PHE A 48 -6.62 11.13 -3.53
C PHE A 48 -5.71 9.97 -3.98
N GLU A 49 -4.69 9.65 -3.19
CA GLU A 49 -3.74 8.57 -3.52
C GLU A 49 -4.40 7.19 -3.49
N ALA A 50 -5.33 6.97 -2.55
CA ALA A 50 -6.11 5.74 -2.47
C ALA A 50 -7.03 5.57 -3.69
N ASP A 51 -7.73 6.63 -4.11
CA ASP A 51 -8.58 6.61 -5.31
C ASP A 51 -7.75 6.41 -6.58
N LEU A 52 -6.60 7.09 -6.68
CA LEU A 52 -5.67 6.90 -7.79
C LEU A 52 -5.19 5.45 -7.90
N ARG A 53 -4.77 4.83 -6.79
CA ARG A 53 -4.40 3.41 -6.75
C ARG A 53 -5.57 2.51 -7.14
N HIS A 54 -6.78 2.81 -6.66
CA HIS A 54 -7.96 2.05 -7.03
C HIS A 54 -8.25 2.13 -8.53
N MET A 55 -8.16 3.33 -9.11
CA MET A 55 -8.34 3.56 -10.54
C MET A 55 -7.28 2.85 -11.38
N LEU A 56 -6.01 2.92 -10.97
CA LEU A 56 -4.91 2.20 -11.61
C LEU A 56 -5.13 0.69 -11.55
N ALA A 57 -5.50 0.15 -10.38
CA ALA A 57 -5.81 -1.27 -10.23
C ALA A 57 -7.02 -1.70 -11.09
N ALA A 58 -8.03 -0.84 -11.24
CA ALA A 58 -9.17 -1.10 -12.09
C ALA A 58 -8.82 -1.08 -13.58
N LYS A 59 -7.99 -0.13 -14.03
CA LYS A 59 -7.58 0.02 -15.43
C LYS A 59 -6.49 -0.96 -15.85
N CYS A 60 -5.61 -1.36 -14.94
CA CYS A 60 -4.52 -2.32 -15.17
C CYS A 60 -4.88 -3.76 -14.80
N ARG A 61 -6.17 -4.10 -14.69
CA ARG A 61 -6.64 -5.50 -14.72
C ARG A 61 -6.61 -6.00 -16.16
N ASP A 62 -5.41 -6.12 -16.70
CA ASP A 62 -5.22 -6.89 -17.93
C ASP A 62 -5.48 -8.37 -17.62
N HIS A 63 -6.02 -9.09 -18.61
CA HIS A 63 -6.33 -10.50 -18.43
C HIS A 63 -5.01 -11.27 -18.31
N VAL A 64 -4.66 -11.67 -17.08
CA VAL A 64 -3.44 -12.45 -16.84
C VAL A 64 -3.57 -13.78 -17.60
N PRO A 65 -2.69 -14.06 -18.59
CA PRO A 65 -2.83 -15.27 -19.39
C PRO A 65 -2.66 -16.50 -18.50
N GLU A 66 -3.51 -17.50 -18.74
CA GLU A 66 -3.58 -18.74 -17.95
C GLU A 66 -2.22 -19.45 -17.87
N SER A 67 -1.46 -19.42 -18.96
CA SER A 67 -0.09 -19.96 -19.02
C SER A 67 0.89 -19.32 -18.03
N LEU A 68 0.76 -18.02 -17.73
CA LEU A 68 1.56 -17.37 -16.68
C LEU A 68 1.10 -17.81 -15.30
N ARG A 69 -0.22 -17.93 -15.09
CA ARG A 69 -0.77 -18.40 -13.80
C ARG A 69 -0.34 -19.83 -13.50
N ASP A 70 -0.38 -20.72 -14.49
CA ASP A 70 0.08 -22.10 -14.35
C ASP A 70 1.57 -22.20 -14.03
N ARG A 71 2.40 -21.39 -14.70
CA ARG A 71 3.84 -21.34 -14.43
C ARG A 71 4.14 -20.86 -13.00
N VAL A 72 3.46 -19.81 -12.54
CA VAL A 72 3.60 -19.32 -11.16
C VAL A 72 3.11 -20.38 -10.17
N ALA A 73 1.95 -20.99 -10.42
CA ALA A 73 1.40 -22.02 -9.56
C ALA A 73 2.30 -23.28 -9.49
N TRP A 74 2.93 -23.66 -10.61
CA TRP A 74 3.91 -24.74 -10.64
C TRP A 74 5.17 -24.39 -9.84
N ALA A 75 5.70 -23.19 -10.00
CA ALA A 75 6.88 -22.73 -9.25
C ALA A 75 6.62 -22.76 -7.74
N LEU A 76 5.48 -22.21 -7.29
CA LEU A 76 5.09 -22.19 -5.88
C LEU A 76 4.95 -23.60 -5.30
N ARG A 77 4.35 -24.55 -6.03
CA ARG A 77 4.25 -25.96 -5.58
C ARG A 77 5.63 -26.61 -5.46
N HIS A 78 6.52 -26.36 -6.42
CA HIS A 78 7.86 -26.92 -6.42
C HIS A 78 8.71 -26.37 -5.25
N GLU A 79 8.52 -25.10 -4.88
CA GLU A 79 9.15 -24.53 -3.69
C GLU A 79 8.64 -25.16 -2.39
N GLN A 80 7.34 -25.48 -2.30
CA GLN A 80 6.75 -26.17 -1.14
C GLN A 80 7.15 -27.64 -1.02
N GLU A 81 7.41 -28.34 -2.13
CA GLU A 81 7.94 -29.71 -2.12
C GLU A 81 9.45 -29.75 -1.89
N ALA A 82 10.19 -28.70 -2.27
CA ALA A 82 11.62 -28.59 -2.04
C ALA A 82 11.98 -28.22 -0.58
N ASP A 83 11.04 -27.69 0.19
CA ASP A 83 11.19 -27.45 1.63
C ASP A 83 10.27 -28.37 2.46
N PRO A 84 10.70 -29.62 2.76
CA PRO A 84 9.93 -30.53 3.62
C PRO A 84 9.95 -30.13 5.11
N HIS A 85 10.43 -28.94 5.50
CA HIS A 85 10.75 -28.61 6.89
C HIS A 85 10.31 -27.22 7.40
N ARG A 86 9.31 -26.58 6.79
CA ARG A 86 8.52 -25.55 7.48
C ARG A 86 7.41 -26.13 8.35
#